data_AF-A0A3N4HD82-F1
#
_entry.id   AF-A0A3N4HD82-F1
#
_cell.length_a   1.000
_cell.length_b   1.000
_cell.length_c   1.000
_cell.angle_alpha   90.00
_cell.angle_beta   90.00
_cell.angle_gamma   90.00
#
_symmetry.space_group_name_H-M   'P 1'
#
loop_
_entity.id
_entity.type
_entity.pdbx_description
1 polymer ?
#
loop_
_entity_poly.entity_id
_entity_poly.type
_entity_poly.pdbx_seq_one_letter_code
_entity_poly.pdbx_strand_id
1 'polypeptide(L)'
;MPPRKRSTPQNRAPKQSLPKTRDPASGNHILNASPASEISPTKWNDTNLQFRIRRFETRRQSFYVQKNLAFQRGKCNYYEIIEQFKAGGGDDDGTGFASLSGSLEPPIDQPIPQTWHELEAMEKELDRREEFLRNWKRVGILIEKHVLISEATAEEEIEKRCWEAYEYAKREGYYVGKEASTITEVMDVLRVVYTPIFGPGIYDEVLSK
;
A
#
# COMPACT_ATOMS: atom_id res chain seq x y z
N MET A 1 -9.10 31.21 15.38
CA MET A 1 -9.29 29.77 15.69
C MET A 1 -8.77 29.50 17.10
N PRO A 2 -9.49 28.77 17.98
CA PRO A 2 -8.99 28.43 19.31
C PRO A 2 -7.92 27.31 19.24
N PRO A 3 -6.92 27.28 20.14
CA PRO A 3 -5.82 26.33 20.07
C PRO A 3 -6.22 24.92 20.53
N ARG A 4 -5.90 23.92 19.71
CA ARG A 4 -6.12 22.49 19.99
C ARG A 4 -5.09 22.00 21.02
N LYS A 5 -5.55 21.57 22.20
CA LYS A 5 -4.72 20.95 23.24
C LYS A 5 -4.19 19.58 22.75
N ARG A 6 -2.88 19.38 22.80
CA ARG A 6 -2.21 18.08 22.55
C ARG A 6 -2.49 17.15 23.73
N SER A 7 -3.10 15.99 23.46
CA SER A 7 -3.17 14.87 24.39
C SER A 7 -2.02 13.90 24.14
N THR A 8 -1.24 13.61 25.18
CA THR A 8 -0.15 12.63 25.20
C THR A 8 -0.73 11.22 25.31
N PRO A 9 -0.24 10.20 24.58
CA PRO A 9 -0.70 8.82 24.76
C PRO A 9 -0.05 8.21 26.01
N GLN A 10 -0.89 7.78 26.97
CA GLN A 10 -0.45 6.94 28.08
C GLN A 10 -0.25 5.49 27.61
N ASN A 11 1.01 5.06 27.66
CA ASN A 11 1.42 3.65 27.67
C ASN A 11 0.91 2.97 28.96
N ARG A 12 0.20 1.84 28.83
CA ARG A 12 0.39 0.60 29.63
C ARG A 12 -0.69 -0.43 29.29
N ALA A 13 -0.31 -1.46 28.54
CA ALA A 13 -1.04 -2.73 28.52
C ALA A 13 -0.75 -3.50 29.83
N PRO A 14 -1.75 -4.05 30.54
CA PRO A 14 -1.49 -4.95 31.65
C PRO A 14 -1.13 -6.35 31.17
N LYS A 15 -0.11 -6.90 31.83
CA LYS A 15 0.48 -8.23 31.64
C LYS A 15 -0.56 -9.34 31.85
N GLN A 16 -0.57 -10.31 30.94
CA GLN A 16 -1.23 -11.60 31.09
C GLN A 16 -0.71 -12.31 32.36
N SER A 17 -1.64 -12.81 33.18
CA SER A 17 -1.36 -13.86 34.16
C SER A 17 -1.95 -15.18 33.66
N LEU A 18 -1.08 -16.16 33.42
CA LEU A 18 -1.44 -17.55 33.16
C LEU A 18 -1.96 -18.19 34.46
N PRO A 19 -3.07 -18.95 34.45
CA PRO A 19 -3.46 -19.75 35.60
C PRO A 19 -2.59 -20.99 35.74
N LYS A 20 -2.23 -21.24 37.00
CA LYS A 20 -1.39 -22.29 37.55
C LYS A 20 -1.83 -23.72 37.19
N THR A 21 -0.81 -24.54 36.99
CA THR A 21 -0.75 -26.00 37.09
C THR A 21 -1.49 -26.55 38.31
N ARG A 22 -2.26 -27.62 38.11
CA ARG A 22 -2.77 -28.50 39.15
C ARG A 22 -2.41 -29.94 38.75
N ASP A 23 -1.65 -30.60 39.61
CA ASP A 23 -1.13 -31.97 39.48
C ASP A 23 -2.19 -33.04 39.81
N PRO A 24 -1.91 -34.34 39.52
CA PRO A 24 -2.85 -35.24 38.87
C PRO A 24 -3.66 -36.09 39.84
N ALA A 25 -4.93 -36.33 39.50
CA ALA A 25 -5.73 -37.40 40.09
C ALA A 25 -5.70 -38.61 39.15
N SER A 26 -5.08 -39.67 39.66
CA SER A 26 -5.09 -41.05 39.18
C SER A 26 -6.47 -41.48 38.67
N GLY A 27 -6.58 -41.74 37.38
CA GLY A 27 -7.71 -42.40 36.75
C GLY A 27 -7.20 -43.30 35.63
N ASN A 28 -7.30 -44.61 35.85
CA ASN A 28 -6.99 -45.65 34.87
C ASN A 28 -7.76 -45.41 33.57
N HIS A 29 -7.09 -44.86 32.56
CA HIS A 29 -7.55 -44.93 31.18
C HIS A 29 -6.68 -45.93 30.44
N ILE A 30 -7.34 -47.02 30.03
CA ILE A 30 -6.89 -47.98 29.05
C ILE A 30 -6.36 -47.19 27.84
N LEU A 31 -5.06 -47.29 27.60
CA LEU A 31 -4.41 -46.82 26.39
C LEU A 31 -4.94 -47.66 25.22
N ASN A 32 -6.09 -47.29 24.68
CA ASN A 32 -6.35 -47.55 23.26
C ASN A 32 -5.39 -46.64 22.50
N ALA A 33 -4.23 -47.20 22.17
CA ALA A 33 -3.38 -46.66 21.13
C ALA A 33 -4.22 -46.58 19.86
N SER A 34 -4.77 -45.39 19.57
CA SER A 34 -5.20 -45.07 18.22
C SER A 34 -4.03 -45.38 17.31
N PRO A 35 -4.23 -46.18 16.24
CA PRO A 35 -3.17 -46.40 15.28
C PRO A 35 -2.78 -45.02 14.77
N ALA A 36 -1.49 -44.68 14.88
CA ALA A 36 -0.93 -43.54 14.21
C ALA A 36 -1.31 -43.69 12.74
N SER A 37 -2.30 -42.91 12.30
CA SER A 37 -2.76 -42.97 10.93
C SER A 37 -1.59 -42.53 10.09
N GLU A 38 -1.00 -43.48 9.37
CA GLU A 38 -0.02 -43.21 8.34
C GLU A 38 -0.69 -42.25 7.36
N ILE A 39 -0.36 -40.97 7.48
CA ILE A 39 -0.82 -39.96 6.54
C ILE A 39 -0.15 -40.33 5.23
N SER A 40 -0.92 -40.89 4.31
CA SER A 40 -0.39 -41.26 3.00
C SER A 40 0.21 -40.01 2.34
N PRO A 41 1.35 -40.13 1.63
CA PRO A 41 2.03 -38.99 1.00
C PRO A 41 1.09 -38.17 0.10
N THR A 42 0.09 -38.81 -0.50
CA THR A 42 -0.96 -38.18 -1.32
C THR A 42 -1.88 -37.27 -0.50
N LYS A 43 -2.30 -37.67 0.70
CA LYS A 43 -3.12 -36.83 1.60
C LYS A 43 -2.32 -35.67 2.19
N TRP A 44 -1.02 -35.87 2.44
CA TRP A 44 -0.13 -34.81 2.92
C TRP A 44 0.05 -33.70 1.87
N ASN A 45 0.25 -34.09 0.61
CA ASN A 45 0.39 -33.15 -0.50
C ASN A 45 -0.89 -32.36 -0.78
N ASP A 46 -2.05 -33.00 -0.66
CA ASP A 46 -3.36 -32.33 -0.81
C ASP A 46 -3.59 -31.34 0.35
N THR A 47 -3.28 -31.74 1.58
CA THR A 47 -3.41 -30.88 2.77
C THR A 47 -2.52 -29.63 2.68
N ASN A 48 -1.27 -29.78 2.23
CA ASN A 48 -0.35 -28.65 2.06
C ASN A 48 -0.83 -27.67 0.97
N LEU A 49 -1.31 -28.20 -0.16
CA LEU A 49 -1.90 -27.39 -1.22
C LEU A 49 -3.07 -26.56 -0.68
N GLN A 50 -4.00 -27.19 0.03
CA GLN A 50 -5.15 -26.50 0.62
C GLN A 50 -4.75 -25.40 1.61
N PHE A 51 -3.71 -25.62 2.43
CA PHE A 51 -3.19 -24.58 3.32
C PHE A 51 -2.60 -23.39 2.56
N ARG A 52 -1.83 -23.65 1.50
CA ARG A 52 -1.24 -22.57 0.68
C ARG A 52 -2.32 -21.80 -0.08
N ILE A 53 -3.35 -22.48 -0.60
CA ILE A 53 -4.53 -21.85 -1.22
C ILE A 53 -5.19 -20.88 -0.24
N ARG A 54 -5.47 -21.31 1.00
CA ARG A 54 -6.08 -20.42 2.02
C ARG A 54 -5.22 -19.20 2.35
N ARG A 55 -3.90 -19.38 2.43
CA ARG A 55 -2.95 -18.27 2.65
C ARG A 55 -2.97 -17.30 1.45
N PHE A 56 -2.99 -17.83 0.24
CA PHE A 56 -3.10 -17.05 -0.99
C PHE A 56 -4.40 -16.24 -1.02
N GLU A 57 -5.55 -16.85 -0.70
CA GLU A 57 -6.84 -16.15 -0.66
C GLU A 57 -6.86 -15.03 0.38
N THR A 58 -6.28 -15.27 1.57
CA THR A 58 -6.16 -14.25 2.62
C THR A 58 -5.32 -13.07 2.14
N ARG A 59 -4.17 -13.35 1.49
CA ARG A 59 -3.30 -12.32 0.91
C ARG A 59 -4.01 -11.53 -0.19
N ARG A 60 -4.71 -12.23 -1.08
CA ARG A 60 -5.51 -11.63 -2.17
C ARG A 60 -6.60 -10.70 -1.61
N GLN A 61 -7.29 -11.11 -0.55
CA GLN A 61 -8.30 -10.26 0.10
C GLN A 61 -7.67 -9.01 0.74
N SER A 62 -6.53 -9.17 1.42
CA SER A 62 -5.78 -8.03 1.97
C SER A 62 -5.35 -7.05 0.88
N PHE A 63 -4.86 -7.55 -0.25
CA PHE A 63 -4.51 -6.73 -1.41
C PHE A 63 -5.69 -5.88 -1.88
N TYR A 64 -6.89 -6.46 -2.03
CA TYR A 64 -8.07 -5.69 -2.48
C TYR A 64 -8.50 -4.61 -1.49
N VAL A 65 -8.45 -4.90 -0.19
CA VAL A 65 -8.73 -3.89 0.84
C VAL A 65 -7.73 -2.74 0.72
N GLN A 66 -6.44 -3.06 0.62
CA GLN A 66 -5.40 -2.05 0.47
C GLN A 66 -5.53 -1.24 -0.82
N LYS A 67 -5.87 -1.90 -1.93
CA LYS A 67 -6.12 -1.26 -3.22
C LYS A 67 -7.28 -0.27 -3.10
N ASN A 68 -8.41 -0.70 -2.54
CA ASN A 68 -9.60 0.14 -2.40
C ASN A 68 -9.31 1.36 -1.53
N LEU A 69 -8.62 1.19 -0.40
CA LEU A 69 -8.22 2.31 0.46
C LEU A 69 -7.31 3.30 -0.26
N ALA A 70 -6.33 2.78 -1.01
CA ALA A 70 -5.42 3.60 -1.78
C ALA A 70 -6.19 4.36 -2.87
N PHE A 71 -7.11 3.69 -3.57
CA PHE A 71 -7.96 4.30 -4.61
C PHE A 71 -8.82 5.44 -4.06
N GLN A 72 -9.49 5.23 -2.92
CA GLN A 72 -10.30 6.27 -2.28
C GLN A 72 -9.43 7.48 -1.89
N ARG A 73 -8.24 7.25 -1.36
CA ARG A 73 -7.29 8.32 -1.04
C ARG A 73 -6.86 9.10 -2.28
N GLY A 74 -6.47 8.39 -3.34
CA GLY A 74 -6.10 9.01 -4.62
C GLY A 74 -7.24 9.84 -5.21
N LYS A 75 -8.49 9.36 -5.09
CA LYS A 75 -9.69 10.07 -5.56
C LYS A 75 -9.90 11.38 -4.81
N CYS A 76 -9.74 11.38 -3.48
CA CYS A 76 -9.78 12.60 -2.68
C CYS A 76 -8.72 13.61 -3.13
N ASN A 77 -7.47 13.17 -3.23
CA ASN A 77 -6.35 14.05 -3.62
C ASN A 77 -6.54 14.61 -5.04
N TYR A 78 -7.01 13.79 -5.98
CA TYR A 78 -7.19 14.20 -7.37
C TYR A 78 -8.28 15.25 -7.54
N TYR A 79 -9.43 15.10 -6.86
CA TYR A 79 -10.47 16.12 -6.94
C TYR A 79 -10.01 17.45 -6.37
N GLU A 80 -9.25 17.44 -5.29
CA GLU A 80 -8.66 18.66 -4.71
C GLU A 80 -7.71 19.36 -5.69
N ILE A 81 -6.87 18.59 -6.39
CA ILE A 81 -5.97 19.13 -7.44
C ILE A 81 -6.78 19.73 -8.60
N ILE A 82 -7.83 19.04 -9.07
CA ILE A 82 -8.69 19.56 -10.14
C ILE A 82 -9.37 20.85 -9.71
N GLU A 83 -9.90 20.91 -8.49
CA GLU A 83 -10.57 22.10 -7.97
C GLU A 83 -9.60 23.29 -7.94
N GLN A 84 -8.34 23.08 -7.52
CA GLN A 84 -7.30 24.10 -7.57
C GLN A 84 -6.98 24.54 -9.01
N PHE A 85 -6.86 23.60 -9.95
CA PHE A 85 -6.59 23.90 -11.36
C PHE A 85 -7.73 24.71 -12.01
N LYS A 86 -8.98 24.33 -11.73
CA LYS A 86 -10.18 25.06 -12.20
C LYS A 86 -10.28 26.45 -11.59
N ALA A 87 -9.96 26.60 -10.30
CA ALA A 87 -9.92 27.91 -9.65
C ALA A 87 -8.86 28.84 -10.27
N GLY A 88 -7.77 28.28 -10.82
CA GLY A 88 -6.74 29.00 -11.58
C GLY A 88 -7.12 29.34 -13.03
N GLY A 89 -8.34 29.01 -13.48
CA GLY A 89 -8.81 29.27 -14.84
C GLY A 89 -8.45 28.21 -15.87
N GLY A 90 -8.01 27.02 -15.43
CA GLY A 90 -7.75 25.89 -16.32
C GLY A 90 -9.00 25.07 -16.66
N ASP A 91 -9.10 24.63 -17.91
CA ASP A 91 -10.13 23.67 -18.38
C ASP A 91 -9.57 22.25 -18.31
N ASP A 92 -9.72 21.59 -17.16
CA ASP A 92 -9.52 20.14 -17.03
C ASP A 92 -10.89 19.44 -16.87
N ASP A 93 -11.18 18.51 -17.78
CA ASP A 93 -12.42 17.73 -17.80
C ASP A 93 -12.41 16.59 -16.78
N GLY A 94 -11.27 16.36 -16.12
CA GLY A 94 -11.09 15.39 -15.06
C GLY A 94 -10.95 13.94 -15.53
N THR A 95 -10.74 13.71 -16.82
CA THR A 95 -10.61 12.37 -17.41
C THR A 95 -9.32 11.63 -17.04
N GLY A 96 -8.27 12.34 -16.60
CA GLY A 96 -6.95 11.76 -16.27
C GLY A 96 -6.99 10.68 -15.17
N PHE A 97 -7.81 10.84 -14.13
CA PHE A 97 -7.94 9.87 -13.04
C PHE A 97 -8.71 8.59 -13.41
N ALA A 98 -9.61 8.68 -14.40
CA ALA A 98 -10.35 7.52 -14.87
C ALA A 98 -9.43 6.51 -15.60
N SER A 99 -8.40 7.00 -16.30
CA SER A 99 -7.38 6.13 -16.91
C SER A 99 -6.55 5.37 -15.85
N LEU A 100 -6.30 6.01 -14.69
CA LEU A 100 -5.56 5.43 -13.57
C LEU A 100 -6.32 4.34 -12.79
N SER A 101 -7.66 4.37 -12.78
CA SER A 101 -8.46 3.38 -12.03
C SER A 101 -8.57 2.04 -12.75
N GLY A 102 -8.58 2.05 -14.09
CA GLY A 102 -8.84 0.87 -14.93
C GLY A 102 -7.73 -0.19 -14.87
N SER A 103 -6.46 0.21 -14.71
CA SER A 103 -5.31 -0.72 -14.78
C SER A 103 -5.19 -1.70 -13.60
N LEU A 104 -5.92 -1.48 -12.50
CA LEU A 104 -5.79 -2.27 -11.27
C LEU A 104 -7.00 -3.18 -11.00
N GLU A 105 -8.04 -3.15 -11.82
CA GLU A 105 -9.22 -4.00 -11.61
C GLU A 105 -8.88 -5.47 -11.76
N PRO A 106 -9.24 -6.31 -10.77
CA PRO A 106 -9.17 -7.73 -10.98
C PRO A 106 -10.22 -8.17 -12.00
N PRO A 107 -9.94 -9.24 -12.77
CA PRO A 107 -11.04 -10.03 -13.28
C PRO A 107 -11.84 -10.50 -12.05
N ILE A 108 -13.11 -10.11 -11.99
CA ILE A 108 -14.00 -10.34 -10.86
C ILE A 108 -14.14 -11.85 -10.56
N ASP A 109 -13.77 -12.71 -11.50
CA ASP A 109 -13.98 -14.16 -11.46
C ASP A 109 -12.71 -15.00 -11.73
N GLN A 110 -11.58 -14.74 -11.05
CA GLN A 110 -10.47 -15.70 -11.11
C GLN A 110 -10.80 -16.97 -10.30
N PRO A 111 -10.78 -18.16 -10.93
CA PRO A 111 -11.12 -19.41 -10.26
C PRO A 111 -10.14 -19.71 -9.12
N ILE A 112 -10.61 -20.45 -8.11
CA ILE A 112 -9.75 -20.98 -7.04
C ILE A 112 -8.79 -21.99 -7.67
N PRO A 113 -7.46 -21.83 -7.50
CA PRO A 113 -6.49 -22.75 -8.10
C PRO A 113 -6.71 -24.16 -7.57
N GLN A 114 -6.76 -25.13 -8.48
CA GLN A 114 -6.93 -26.56 -8.17
C GLN A 114 -5.60 -27.32 -8.19
N THR A 115 -4.57 -26.72 -8.82
CA THR A 115 -3.24 -27.34 -8.94
C THR A 115 -2.14 -26.44 -8.38
N TRP A 116 -0.99 -27.04 -8.04
CA TRP A 116 0.21 -26.31 -7.63
C TRP A 116 0.67 -25.31 -8.69
N HIS A 117 0.62 -25.70 -9.97
CA HIS A 117 1.05 -24.86 -11.07
C HIS A 117 0.16 -23.61 -11.24
N GLU A 118 -1.15 -23.78 -11.14
CA GLU A 118 -2.11 -22.67 -11.14
C GLU A 118 -1.86 -21.73 -9.96
N LEU A 119 -1.68 -22.29 -8.76
CA LEU A 119 -1.42 -21.52 -7.56
C LEU A 119 -0.13 -20.68 -7.67
N GLU A 120 0.95 -21.25 -8.18
CA GLU A 120 2.22 -20.53 -8.39
C GLU A 120 2.08 -19.41 -9.42
N ALA A 121 1.37 -19.65 -10.53
CA ALA A 121 1.11 -18.62 -11.54
C ALA A 121 0.29 -17.46 -10.96
N MET A 122 -0.73 -17.77 -10.16
CA MET A 122 -1.58 -16.76 -9.51
C MET A 122 -0.84 -15.98 -8.42
N GLU A 123 0.02 -16.64 -7.63
CA GLU A 123 0.89 -15.98 -6.65
C GLU A 123 1.85 -14.99 -7.33
N LYS A 124 2.46 -15.38 -8.45
CA LYS A 124 3.35 -14.51 -9.24
C LYS A 124 2.62 -13.27 -9.78
N GLU A 125 1.39 -13.43 -10.28
CA GLU A 125 0.60 -12.27 -10.73
C GLU A 125 0.18 -11.38 -9.54
N LEU A 126 -0.13 -11.96 -8.38
CA LEU A 126 -0.42 -11.18 -7.17
C LEU A 126 0.82 -10.40 -6.72
N ASP A 127 2.02 -10.97 -6.78
CA ASP A 127 3.28 -10.27 -6.49
C ASP A 127 3.45 -9.04 -7.40
N ARG A 128 3.25 -9.21 -8.70
CA ARG A 128 3.33 -8.13 -9.70
C ARG A 128 2.34 -7.01 -9.39
N ARG A 129 1.10 -7.37 -9.05
CA ARG A 129 0.05 -6.39 -8.70
C ARG A 129 0.31 -5.67 -7.39
N GLU A 130 0.83 -6.37 -6.39
CA GLU A 130 1.23 -5.75 -5.13
C GLU A 130 2.39 -4.78 -5.33
N GLU A 131 3.35 -5.11 -6.19
CA GLU A 131 4.43 -4.20 -6.57
C GLU A 131 3.93 -2.94 -7.24
N PHE A 132 3.04 -3.10 -8.22
CA PHE A 132 2.38 -1.98 -8.86
C PHE A 132 1.65 -1.09 -7.84
N LEU A 133 0.88 -1.69 -6.92
CA LEU A 133 0.18 -0.95 -5.88
C LEU A 133 1.15 -0.24 -4.93
N ARG A 134 2.31 -0.82 -4.61
CA ARG A 134 3.36 -0.15 -3.82
C ARG A 134 3.88 1.08 -4.55
N ASN A 135 4.21 0.96 -5.83
CA ASN A 135 4.67 2.08 -6.64
C ASN A 135 3.60 3.18 -6.72
N TRP A 136 2.35 2.79 -6.95
CA TRP A 136 1.24 3.72 -7.03
C TRP A 136 1.00 4.48 -5.72
N LYS A 137 1.10 3.81 -4.56
CA LYS A 137 1.03 4.47 -3.25
C LYS A 137 2.15 5.49 -3.05
N ARG A 138 3.36 5.21 -3.53
CA ARG A 138 4.50 6.14 -3.43
C ARG A 138 4.28 7.39 -4.28
N VAL A 139 3.81 7.21 -5.52
CA VAL A 139 3.40 8.32 -6.39
C VAL A 139 2.27 9.14 -5.75
N GLY A 140 1.29 8.47 -5.14
CA GLY A 140 0.21 9.15 -4.42
C GLY A 140 0.70 10.05 -3.28
N ILE A 141 1.67 9.60 -2.48
CA ILE A 141 2.26 10.43 -1.41
C ILE A 141 3.07 11.59 -1.98
N LEU A 142 3.76 11.39 -3.10
CA LEU A 142 4.50 12.44 -3.79
C LEU A 142 3.55 13.55 -4.29
N ILE A 143 2.39 13.16 -4.83
CA ILE A 143 1.30 14.08 -5.21
C ILE A 143 0.76 14.82 -4.00
N GLU A 144 0.48 14.15 -2.88
CA GLU A 144 0.03 14.83 -1.65
C GLU A 144 1.02 15.88 -1.17
N LYS A 145 2.32 15.60 -1.28
CA LYS A 145 3.36 16.56 -0.94
C LYS A 145 3.32 17.78 -1.85
N HIS A 146 2.99 17.61 -3.13
CA HIS A 146 2.76 18.73 -4.03
C HIS A 146 1.57 19.59 -3.61
N VAL A 147 0.43 18.96 -3.26
CA VAL A 147 -0.77 19.66 -2.77
C VAL A 147 -0.46 20.44 -1.48
N LEU A 148 0.29 19.85 -0.55
CA LEU A 148 0.69 20.53 0.68
C LEU A 148 1.61 21.72 0.44
N ILE A 149 2.37 21.74 -0.66
CA ILE A 149 3.15 22.90 -1.09
C ILE A 149 2.21 23.98 -1.64
N SER A 150 1.21 23.61 -2.46
CA SER A 150 0.28 24.58 -3.07
C SER A 150 -0.68 25.22 -2.06
N GLU A 151 -1.03 24.50 -0.99
CA GLU A 151 -1.88 25.00 0.10
C GLU A 151 -1.14 25.93 1.08
N ALA A 152 0.19 25.87 1.12
CA ALA A 152 0.98 26.66 2.04
C ALA A 152 0.95 28.15 1.63
N THR A 153 0.60 29.02 2.58
CA THR A 153 0.46 30.47 2.33
C THR A 153 1.65 31.28 2.86
N ALA A 154 2.38 30.75 3.84
CA ALA A 154 3.57 31.38 4.41
C ALA A 154 4.84 30.85 3.73
N GLU A 155 5.78 31.75 3.42
CA GLU A 155 7.04 31.42 2.75
C GLU A 155 7.85 30.36 3.51
N GLU A 156 7.96 30.50 4.83
CA GLU A 156 8.64 29.52 5.70
C GLU A 156 7.99 28.12 5.64
N GLU A 157 6.64 28.08 5.51
CA GLU A 157 5.94 26.80 5.37
C GLU A 157 6.18 26.20 3.99
N ILE A 158 6.10 27.00 2.93
CA ILE A 158 6.40 26.55 1.55
C ILE A 158 7.79 25.92 1.49
N GLU A 159 8.82 26.62 2.01
CA GLU A 159 10.19 26.12 2.03
C GLU A 159 10.28 24.78 2.77
N LYS A 160 9.70 24.70 3.98
CA LYS A 160 9.67 23.46 4.75
C LYS A 160 9.02 22.30 3.99
N ARG A 161 7.88 22.54 3.32
CA ARG A 161 7.17 21.50 2.55
C ARG A 161 7.96 21.06 1.33
N CYS A 162 8.64 21.97 0.65
CA CYS A 162 9.56 21.67 -0.44
C CYS A 162 10.69 20.74 0.03
N TRP A 163 11.33 21.02 1.16
CA TRP A 163 12.35 20.14 1.73
C TRP A 163 11.79 18.76 2.09
N GLU A 164 10.62 18.69 2.72
CA GLU A 164 9.96 17.42 3.04
C GLU A 164 9.62 16.62 1.78
N ALA A 165 9.26 17.28 0.68
CA ALA A 165 8.99 16.65 -0.60
C ALA A 165 10.27 16.10 -1.25
N TYR A 166 11.34 16.87 -1.21
CA TYR A 166 12.65 16.48 -1.74
C TYR A 166 13.23 15.27 -0.99
N GLU A 167 13.23 15.29 0.35
CA GLU A 167 13.72 14.16 1.15
C GLU A 167 12.91 12.89 0.89
N TYR A 168 11.60 13.03 0.67
CA TYR A 168 10.78 11.90 0.26
C TYR A 168 11.16 11.37 -1.12
N ALA A 169 11.30 12.24 -2.11
CA ALA A 169 11.66 11.86 -3.47
C ALA A 169 13.02 11.13 -3.51
N LYS A 170 14.00 11.63 -2.75
CA LYS A 170 15.31 10.99 -2.57
C LYS A 170 15.19 9.62 -1.92
N ARG A 171 14.47 9.52 -0.79
CA ARG A 171 14.33 8.26 -0.05
C ARG A 171 13.64 7.16 -0.86
N GLU A 172 12.62 7.50 -1.64
CA GLU A 172 11.89 6.53 -2.46
C GLU A 172 12.55 6.27 -3.83
N GLY A 173 13.67 6.93 -4.13
CA GLY A 173 14.45 6.72 -5.36
C GLY A 173 13.93 7.47 -6.59
N TYR A 174 13.03 8.44 -6.43
CA TYR A 174 12.60 9.33 -7.52
C TYR A 174 13.68 10.35 -7.92
N TYR A 175 14.67 10.57 -7.05
CA TYR A 175 15.82 11.42 -7.33
C TYR A 175 17.12 10.75 -6.84
N VAL A 176 18.09 10.63 -7.75
CA VAL A 176 19.42 10.03 -7.49
C VAL A 176 20.56 10.99 -7.86
N GLY A 177 20.26 12.27 -8.09
CA GLY A 177 21.22 13.28 -8.50
C GLY A 177 22.01 13.88 -7.33
N LYS A 178 22.64 15.03 -7.59
CA LYS A 178 23.42 15.79 -6.59
C LYS A 178 22.53 16.25 -5.44
N GLU A 179 23.05 16.19 -4.21
CA GLU A 179 22.37 16.71 -3.04
C GLU A 179 22.11 18.22 -3.15
N ALA A 180 20.85 18.63 -3.02
CA ALA A 180 20.45 20.02 -2.99
C ALA A 180 20.87 20.65 -1.65
N SER A 181 21.40 21.87 -1.73
CA SER A 181 21.88 22.65 -0.59
C SER A 181 21.09 23.93 -0.37
N THR A 182 20.28 24.32 -1.36
CA THR A 182 19.47 25.54 -1.35
C THR A 182 18.03 25.23 -1.74
N ILE A 183 17.09 26.08 -1.31
CA ILE A 183 15.68 25.94 -1.67
C ILE A 183 15.45 26.01 -3.18
N THR A 184 16.23 26.82 -3.91
CA THR A 184 16.13 26.90 -5.37
C THR A 184 16.50 25.56 -6.04
N GLU A 185 17.60 24.93 -5.61
CA GLU A 185 17.99 23.61 -6.11
C GLU A 185 16.92 22.54 -5.78
N VAL A 186 16.30 22.62 -4.60
CA VAL A 186 15.19 21.74 -4.21
C VAL A 186 14.00 21.90 -5.16
N MET A 187 13.59 23.14 -5.45
CA MET A 187 12.46 23.40 -6.35
C MET A 187 12.74 22.91 -7.78
N ASP A 188 13.97 23.06 -8.27
CA ASP A 188 14.37 22.54 -9.59
C ASP A 188 14.26 21.01 -9.65
N VAL A 189 14.72 20.31 -8.60
CA VAL A 189 14.57 18.85 -8.50
C VAL A 189 13.09 18.46 -8.48
N LEU A 190 12.29 19.11 -7.65
CA LEU A 190 10.85 18.83 -7.54
C LEU A 190 10.13 19.06 -8.86
N ARG A 191 10.48 20.11 -9.61
CA ARG A 191 9.93 20.35 -10.95
C ARG A 191 10.17 19.16 -11.87
N VAL A 192 11.39 18.62 -11.90
CA VAL A 192 11.73 17.43 -12.71
C VAL A 192 10.95 16.19 -12.23
N VAL A 193 10.85 15.98 -10.92
CA VAL A 193 10.14 14.85 -10.32
C VAL A 193 8.63 14.89 -10.61
N TYR A 194 8.03 16.08 -10.60
CA TYR A 194 6.59 16.26 -10.82
C TYR A 194 6.19 16.32 -12.30
N THR A 195 7.10 16.72 -13.19
CA THR A 195 6.81 16.82 -14.64
C THR A 195 6.23 15.53 -15.24
N PRO A 196 6.78 14.32 -15.03
CA PRO A 196 6.19 13.09 -15.58
C PRO A 196 4.87 12.69 -14.91
N ILE A 197 4.54 13.26 -13.76
CA ILE A 197 3.29 12.98 -13.03
C ILE A 197 2.16 13.87 -13.56
N PHE A 198 2.44 15.13 -13.88
CA PHE A 198 1.41 16.09 -14.32
C PHE A 198 1.51 16.47 -15.81
N GLY A 199 2.47 15.91 -16.54
CA GLY A 199 2.65 16.14 -17.98
C GLY A 199 1.60 15.41 -18.82
N PRO A 200 1.24 15.94 -20.01
CA PRO A 200 0.32 15.28 -20.92
C PRO A 200 0.93 13.97 -21.44
N GLY A 201 0.39 12.83 -21.01
CA GLY A 201 0.61 11.53 -21.66
C GLY A 201 1.59 10.52 -21.02
N ILE A 202 2.05 10.70 -19.77
CA ILE A 202 3.15 9.86 -19.22
C ILE A 202 2.69 8.75 -18.26
N TYR A 203 1.41 8.67 -17.91
CA TYR A 203 0.92 7.58 -17.05
C TYR A 203 1.11 6.18 -17.67
N ASP A 204 1.16 6.06 -19.00
CA ASP A 204 1.39 4.78 -19.69
C ASP A 204 2.89 4.37 -19.72
N GLU A 205 3.83 5.32 -19.65
CA GLU A 205 5.28 5.03 -19.72
C GLU A 205 5.94 4.79 -18.35
N VAL A 206 5.46 5.43 -17.29
CA VAL A 206 6.01 5.27 -15.93
C VAL A 206 5.51 3.97 -15.27
N LEU A 207 4.41 3.42 -15.76
CA LEU A 207 3.78 2.20 -15.24
C LEU A 207 4.09 0.93 -16.05
N SER A 208 4.86 1.06 -17.14
CA SER A 208 5.25 -0.05 -18.03
C SER A 208 6.69 -0.54 -17.85
N LYS A 209 7.46 0.03 -16.91
CA LYS A 209 8.78 -0.46 -16.47
C LYS A 209 8.68 -1.10 -15.09
#